data_AF-A0A8J7MDE6-F1
#
_entry.id   AF-A0A8J7MDE6-F1
#
_cell.length_a   1.000
_cell.length_b   1.000
_cell.length_c   1.000
_cell.angle_alpha   90.00
_cell.angle_beta   90.00
_cell.angle_gamma   90.00
#
_symmetry.space_group_name_H-M   'P 1'
#
loop_
_entity.id
_entity.type
_entity.pdbx_description
1 polymer ?
#
loop_
_entity_poly.entity_id
_entity_poly.type
_entity_poly.pdbx_seq_one_letter_code
_entity_poly.pdbx_strand_id
1 'polypeptide(L)'
;MKHTIQFASDVTRDGMGVELIDSDHQVLAELFRSDVTGEFHLTTFENEISAADIRMMFNAATEREGLSFAIPSEEVAVIYVELLSEAVRCFRPVLAHRVGERRYRIDSSFQIPEDEDWAFQPGSEVICEDTGRGCLSPKAVAPASSNSEQVSGGNG
;
A
#
# COMPACT_ATOMS: atom_id res chain seq x y z
N MET A 1 8.04 -21.70 -6.75
CA MET A 1 7.24 -22.76 -6.09
C MET A 1 5.87 -22.17 -5.80
N LYS A 2 4.81 -22.98 -5.76
CA LYS A 2 3.45 -22.47 -5.52
C LYS A 2 3.12 -22.69 -4.06
N HIS A 3 2.95 -21.60 -3.31
CA HIS A 3 2.46 -21.65 -1.93
C HIS A 3 0.94 -21.48 -1.91
N THR A 4 0.31 -21.96 -0.83
CA THR A 4 -1.13 -21.82 -0.61
C THR A 4 -1.42 -21.36 0.80
N ILE A 5 -2.67 -20.93 1.04
CA ILE A 5 -3.14 -20.46 2.33
C ILE A 5 -4.03 -21.52 2.99
N GLN A 6 -3.82 -21.73 4.28
CA GLN A 6 -4.71 -22.48 5.16
C GLN A 6 -5.14 -21.61 6.34
N PHE A 7 -6.35 -21.83 6.86
CA PHE A 7 -6.85 -21.15 8.05
C PHE A 7 -6.93 -22.14 9.22
N ALA A 8 -6.48 -21.70 10.39
CA ALA A 8 -6.55 -22.46 11.63
C ALA A 8 -7.19 -21.60 12.72
N SER A 9 -8.31 -22.06 13.28
CA SER A 9 -8.85 -21.42 14.49
C SER A 9 -8.09 -21.97 15.70
N ASP A 10 -7.56 -21.09 16.54
CA ASP A 10 -6.85 -21.47 17.74
C ASP A 10 -7.68 -21.13 18.98
N VAL A 11 -8.27 -22.17 19.57
CA VAL A 11 -9.11 -22.05 20.77
C VAL A 11 -8.30 -21.66 22.01
N THR A 12 -7.00 -21.96 22.05
CA THR A 12 -6.15 -21.69 23.22
C THR A 12 -5.64 -20.26 23.22
N ARG A 13 -5.21 -19.76 22.05
CA ARG A 13 -4.78 -18.38 21.86
C ARG A 13 -5.94 -17.41 21.63
N ASP A 14 -7.16 -17.94 21.49
CA ASP A 14 -8.41 -17.21 21.22
C ASP A 14 -8.26 -16.28 20.00
N GLY A 15 -8.16 -16.92 18.83
CA GLY A 15 -7.97 -16.19 17.59
C GLY A 15 -7.91 -17.05 16.33
N MET A 16 -7.45 -16.43 15.26
CA MET A 16 -7.38 -17.01 13.92
C MET A 16 -5.97 -16.94 13.37
N GLY A 17 -5.44 -18.09 12.97
CA GLY A 17 -4.19 -18.25 12.22
C GLY A 17 -4.44 -18.33 10.73
N VAL A 18 -3.61 -17.63 9.96
CA VAL A 18 -3.46 -17.79 8.51
C VAL A 18 -2.08 -18.38 8.26
N GLU A 19 -2.04 -19.61 7.78
CA GLU A 19 -0.83 -20.39 7.55
C GLU A 19 -0.45 -20.34 6.07
N LEU A 20 0.80 -20.00 5.79
CA LEU A 20 1.42 -20.16 4.47
C LEU A 20 2.02 -21.55 4.40
N ILE A 21 1.54 -22.35 3.45
CA ILE A 21 1.98 -23.74 3.27
C ILE A 21 2.61 -23.97 1.90
N ASP A 22 3.63 -24.82 1.86
CA ASP A 22 4.28 -25.25 0.63
C ASP A 22 3.59 -26.46 -0.03
N SER A 23 4.19 -26.97 -1.10
CA SER A 23 3.69 -28.14 -1.83
C SER A 23 3.75 -29.44 -1.03
N ASP A 24 4.57 -29.50 0.01
CA ASP A 24 4.76 -30.64 0.89
C ASP A 24 3.93 -30.50 2.19
N HIS A 25 3.02 -29.52 2.23
CA HIS A 25 2.17 -29.18 3.37
C HIS A 25 2.95 -28.74 4.62
N GLN A 26 4.19 -28.26 4.47
CA GLN A 26 4.93 -27.65 5.56
C GLN A 26 4.46 -26.21 5.76
N VAL A 27 4.29 -25.82 7.03
CA VAL A 27 3.95 -24.44 7.39
C VAL A 27 5.23 -23.60 7.38
N LEU A 28 5.31 -22.66 6.44
CA LEU A 28 6.45 -21.77 6.27
C LEU A 28 6.34 -20.51 7.14
N ALA A 29 5.11 -20.03 7.35
CA ALA A 29 4.81 -18.87 8.20
C ALA A 29 3.37 -18.93 8.71
N GLU A 30 3.12 -18.29 9.84
CA GLU A 30 1.79 -18.08 10.43
C GLU A 30 1.57 -16.58 10.68
N LEU A 31 0.46 -16.06 10.18
CA LEU A 31 -0.08 -14.74 10.55
C LEU A 31 -1.28 -14.98 11.48
N PHE A 32 -1.09 -14.75 12.77
CA PHE A 32 -2.11 -14.96 13.79
C PHE A 32 -2.75 -13.63 14.22
N ARG A 33 -4.08 -13.57 14.23
CA ARG A 33 -4.86 -12.46 14.82
C ARG A 33 -5.43 -12.91 16.15
N SER A 34 -5.16 -12.17 17.21
CA SER A 34 -5.85 -12.36 18.49
C SER A 34 -7.24 -11.73 18.44
N ASP A 35 -8.28 -12.46 18.87
CA ASP A 35 -9.63 -11.90 19.01
C ASP A 35 -9.75 -11.01 20.26
N VAL A 36 -8.88 -11.22 21.26
CA VAL A 36 -8.82 -10.43 22.49
C VAL A 36 -8.26 -9.03 22.24
N THR A 37 -7.12 -8.92 21.54
CA THR A 37 -6.44 -7.63 21.32
C THR A 37 -6.69 -7.04 19.94
N GLY A 38 -7.09 -7.86 18.97
CA GLY A 38 -7.17 -7.48 17.55
C GLY A 38 -5.80 -7.37 16.86
N GLU A 39 -4.71 -7.68 17.55
CA GLU A 39 -3.35 -7.55 17.02
C GLU A 39 -2.95 -8.74 16.14
N PHE A 40 -2.15 -8.44 15.12
CA PHE A 40 -1.55 -9.44 14.24
C PHE A 40 -0.12 -9.77 14.67
N HIS A 41 0.18 -11.06 14.72
CA HIS A 41 1.49 -11.62 15.01
C HIS A 41 1.94 -12.46 13.83
N LEU A 42 3.01 -12.03 13.15
CA LEU A 42 3.62 -12.80 12.06
C LEU A 42 4.80 -13.60 12.62
N THR A 43 4.72 -14.93 12.48
CA THR A 43 5.80 -15.87 12.80
C THR A 43 6.28 -16.51 11.51
N THR A 44 7.58 -16.46 11.24
CA THR A 44 8.22 -17.16 10.11
C THR A 44 9.01 -18.35 10.62
N PHE A 45 8.77 -19.53 10.04
CA PHE A 45 9.48 -20.77 10.38
C PHE A 45 10.66 -21.03 9.43
N GLU A 46 10.65 -20.39 8.26
CA GLU A 46 11.77 -20.33 7.32
C GLU A 46 12.47 -18.96 7.35
N ASN A 47 13.74 -18.93 6.91
CA ASN A 47 14.55 -17.71 6.88
C ASN A 47 14.16 -16.74 5.76
N GLU A 48 13.55 -17.23 4.68
CA GLU A 48 13.23 -16.44 3.49
C GLU A 48 11.77 -16.65 3.09
N ILE A 49 10.94 -15.62 3.28
CA ILE A 49 9.56 -15.56 2.77
C ILE A 49 9.48 -14.41 1.77
N SER A 50 8.91 -14.66 0.59
CA SER A 50 8.81 -13.63 -0.43
C SER A 50 7.79 -12.55 -0.04
N ALA A 51 8.01 -11.31 -0.50
CA ALA A 51 7.03 -10.23 -0.29
C ALA A 51 5.65 -10.54 -0.90
N ALA A 52 5.60 -11.33 -1.97
CA ALA A 52 4.35 -11.78 -2.57
C ALA A 52 3.59 -12.73 -1.64
N ASP A 53 4.29 -13.65 -0.96
CA ASP A 53 3.69 -14.58 0.00
C ASP A 53 3.21 -13.86 1.26
N ILE A 54 4.00 -12.91 1.78
CA ILE A 54 3.57 -12.06 2.91
C ILE A 54 2.28 -11.33 2.54
N ARG A 55 2.24 -10.71 1.36
CA ARG A 55 1.05 -10.01 0.87
C ARG A 55 -0.15 -10.95 0.73
N MET A 56 0.07 -12.18 0.23
CA MET A 56 -0.97 -13.18 0.11
C MET A 56 -1.58 -13.56 1.47
N MET A 57 -0.76 -13.75 2.51
CA MET A 57 -1.22 -14.06 3.87
C MET A 57 -2.11 -12.95 4.42
N PHE A 58 -1.67 -11.69 4.31
CA PHE A 58 -2.45 -10.58 4.82
C PHE A 58 -3.76 -10.38 4.05
N ASN A 59 -3.75 -10.47 2.71
CA ASN A 59 -4.97 -10.36 1.91
C ASN A 59 -6.01 -11.41 2.36
N ALA A 60 -5.57 -12.66 2.53
CA ALA A 60 -6.42 -13.74 2.99
C ALA A 60 -6.98 -13.50 4.41
N ALA A 61 -6.17 -12.95 5.33
CA ALA A 61 -6.63 -12.56 6.66
C ALA A 61 -7.70 -11.45 6.59
N THR A 62 -7.46 -10.41 5.79
CA THR A 62 -8.39 -9.27 5.64
C THR A 62 -9.72 -9.65 5.01
N GLU A 63 -9.70 -10.48 3.95
CA GLU A 63 -10.91 -10.94 3.27
C GLU A 63 -11.81 -11.75 4.21
N ARG A 64 -11.22 -12.61 5.04
CA ARG A 64 -11.97 -13.48 5.95
C ARG A 64 -12.60 -12.72 7.11
N GLU A 65 -11.87 -11.78 7.69
CA GLU A 65 -12.30 -11.03 8.88
C GLU A 65 -13.14 -9.79 8.54
N GLY A 66 -13.28 -9.45 7.25
CA GLY A 66 -13.93 -8.21 6.82
C GLY A 66 -13.17 -6.96 7.27
N LEU A 67 -11.87 -7.11 7.58
CA LEU A 67 -11.02 -6.03 8.06
C LEU A 67 -10.40 -5.30 6.87
N SER A 68 -10.64 -3.99 6.77
CA SER A 68 -9.93 -3.13 5.82
C SER A 68 -8.61 -2.67 6.44
N PHE A 69 -7.56 -3.47 6.30
CA PHE A 69 -6.20 -2.93 6.37
C PHE A 69 -5.85 -2.46 4.97
N ALA A 70 -5.62 -1.16 4.81
CA ALA A 70 -4.99 -0.65 3.59
C ALA A 70 -3.53 -1.11 3.57
N ILE A 71 -3.28 -2.37 3.21
CA ILE A 71 -2.00 -2.71 2.61
C ILE A 71 -1.98 -1.90 1.33
N PRO A 72 -0.96 -1.04 1.13
CA PRO A 72 -0.88 -0.31 -0.11
C PRO A 72 -0.86 -1.34 -1.24
N SER A 73 -1.97 -1.43 -1.99
CA SER A 73 -2.06 -2.24 -3.20
C SER A 73 -1.06 -1.66 -4.20
N GLU A 74 -0.81 -2.29 -5.35
CA GLU A 74 -0.03 -1.59 -6.40
C GLU A 74 -0.64 -0.23 -6.81
N GLU A 75 -1.90 0.02 -6.40
CA GLU A 75 -2.62 1.27 -6.57
C GLU A 75 -2.38 2.29 -5.46
N VAL A 76 -1.66 1.96 -4.37
CA VAL A 76 -1.30 2.90 -3.29
C VAL A 76 0.19 2.76 -2.99
N ALA A 77 0.92 3.87 -2.96
CA ALA A 77 2.34 3.90 -2.67
C ALA A 77 2.65 4.98 -1.63
N VAL A 78 3.75 4.78 -0.90
CA VAL A 78 4.37 5.87 -0.13
C VAL A 78 5.29 6.64 -1.07
N ILE A 79 5.06 7.95 -1.18
CA ILE A 79 5.93 8.86 -1.92
C ILE A 79 6.51 9.91 -0.96
N TYR A 80 7.67 10.47 -1.31
CA TYR A 80 8.41 11.40 -0.45
C TYR A 80 8.36 12.81 -1.05
N VAL A 81 7.52 13.67 -0.46
CA VAL A 81 7.32 15.07 -0.86
C VAL A 81 8.37 15.94 -0.18
N GLU A 82 9.08 16.78 -0.96
CA GLU A 82 10.09 17.70 -0.42
C GLU A 82 9.43 18.84 0.38
N LEU A 83 10.02 19.18 1.52
CA LEU A 83 9.65 20.35 2.32
C LEU A 83 10.52 21.54 1.87
N LEU A 84 9.88 22.63 1.43
CA LEU A 84 10.53 23.76 0.79
C LEU A 84 11.16 24.76 1.77
N SER A 85 10.62 24.84 2.99
CA SER A 85 11.03 25.85 3.99
C SER A 85 12.05 25.33 5.01
N GLU A 86 12.70 24.20 4.72
CA GLU A 86 13.65 23.55 5.62
C GLU A 86 15.10 23.96 5.31
N ALA A 87 15.93 24.09 6.35
CA ALA A 87 17.35 24.47 6.20
C ALA A 87 18.19 23.40 5.48
N VAL A 88 17.67 22.17 5.41
CA VAL A 88 18.23 21.03 4.70
C VAL A 88 17.13 20.35 3.89
N ARG A 89 17.50 19.50 2.94
CA ARG A 89 16.51 18.71 2.19
C ARG A 89 15.81 17.71 3.11
N CYS A 90 14.58 18.06 3.48
CA CYS A 90 13.68 17.24 4.26
C CYS A 90 12.54 16.73 3.38
N PHE A 91 12.05 15.53 3.68
CA PHE A 91 10.98 14.91 2.93
C PHE A 91 9.91 14.38 3.88
N ARG A 92 8.65 14.59 3.52
CA ARG A 92 7.49 14.00 4.18
C ARG A 92 7.06 12.73 3.43
N PRO A 93 7.01 11.56 4.09
CA PRO A 93 6.36 10.39 3.52
C PRO A 93 4.84 10.59 3.53
N VAL A 94 4.20 10.40 2.37
CA VAL A 94 2.76 10.53 2.20
C VAL A 94 2.20 9.36 1.41
N LEU A 95 0.95 8.98 1.70
CA LEU A 95 0.22 8.01 0.89
C LEU A 95 -0.26 8.67 -0.40
N ALA A 96 -0.13 7.95 -1.51
CA ALA A 96 -0.61 8.39 -2.80
C ALA A 96 -1.15 7.22 -3.62
N HIS A 97 -2.24 7.46 -4.35
CA HIS A 97 -2.83 6.48 -5.23
C HIS A 97 -2.16 6.50 -6.60
N ARG A 98 -1.70 5.36 -7.11
CA ARG A 98 -1.19 5.26 -8.48
C ARG A 98 -2.36 5.38 -9.46
N VAL A 99 -2.32 6.41 -10.30
CA VAL A 99 -3.34 6.71 -11.33
C VAL A 99 -2.82 6.54 -12.75
N GLY A 100 -1.56 6.08 -12.90
CA GLY A 100 -0.91 5.76 -14.15
C GLY A 100 0.51 5.25 -13.92
N GLU A 101 1.24 4.94 -14.99
CA GLU A 101 2.56 4.27 -14.89
C GLU A 101 3.53 4.97 -13.94
N ARG A 102 3.66 6.30 -14.07
CA ARG A 102 4.48 7.16 -13.20
C ARG A 102 3.67 8.24 -12.50
N ARG A 103 2.34 8.14 -12.55
CA ARG A 103 1.42 9.16 -12.04
C ARG A 103 0.79 8.71 -10.73
N TYR A 104 0.82 9.59 -9.75
CA TYR A 104 0.30 9.34 -8.42
C TYR A 104 -0.55 10.52 -7.97
N ARG A 105 -1.68 10.27 -7.30
CA ARG A 105 -2.49 11.29 -6.65
C ARG A 105 -2.22 11.24 -5.16
N ILE A 106 -1.67 12.31 -4.60
CA ILE A 106 -1.46 12.42 -3.15
C ILE A 106 -2.83 12.34 -2.47
N ASP A 107 -2.95 11.55 -1.41
CA ASP A 107 -4.20 11.42 -0.67
C ASP A 107 -4.69 12.82 -0.21
N SER A 108 -5.92 13.17 -0.55
CA SER A 108 -6.50 14.48 -0.26
C SER A 108 -6.87 14.67 1.20
N SER A 109 -6.86 13.61 2.01
CA SER A 109 -7.18 13.68 3.44
C SER A 109 -6.06 14.27 4.29
N PHE A 110 -4.83 14.31 3.79
CA PHE A 110 -3.71 14.93 4.49
C PHE A 110 -4.01 16.40 4.81
N GLN A 111 -3.71 16.80 6.05
CA GLN A 111 -3.64 18.19 6.46
C GLN A 111 -2.16 18.55 6.59
N ILE A 112 -1.72 19.58 5.87
CA ILE A 112 -0.35 20.09 6.02
C ILE A 112 -0.28 20.85 7.35
N PRO A 113 0.66 20.52 8.25
CA PRO A 113 0.90 21.29 9.46
C PRO A 113 1.19 22.76 9.14
N GLU A 114 0.76 23.68 10.00
CA GLU A 114 0.84 25.13 9.75
C GLU A 114 2.27 25.65 9.53
N ASP A 115 3.26 24.92 10.03
CA ASP A 115 4.69 25.21 9.96
C ASP A 115 5.41 24.50 8.81
N GLU A 116 4.69 23.75 7.95
CA GLU A 116 5.28 23.02 6.83
C GLU A 116 4.88 23.60 5.48
N ASP A 117 5.86 23.71 4.58
CA ASP A 117 5.64 24.11 3.19
C ASP A 117 6.01 22.97 2.25
N TRP A 118 5.01 22.32 1.66
CA TRP A 118 5.20 21.12 0.85
C TRP A 118 5.31 21.48 -0.64
N ALA A 119 6.27 20.85 -1.34
CA ALA A 119 6.44 21.03 -2.78
C ALA A 119 5.20 20.64 -3.61
N PHE A 120 4.37 19.74 -3.08
CA PHE A 120 3.13 19.29 -3.71
C PHE A 120 2.03 19.11 -2.66
N GLN A 121 0.84 19.60 -2.97
CA GLN A 121 -0.30 19.67 -2.05
C GLN A 121 -1.10 18.35 -2.05
N PRO A 122 -1.75 17.96 -0.93
CA PRO A 122 -2.75 16.90 -0.89
C PRO A 122 -3.77 17.00 -2.03
N GLY A 123 -4.15 15.86 -2.62
CA GLY A 123 -5.06 15.79 -3.77
C GLY A 123 -4.39 16.05 -5.14
N SER A 124 -3.16 16.55 -5.19
CA SER A 124 -2.45 16.79 -6.45
C SER A 124 -2.11 15.48 -7.16
N GLU A 125 -2.28 15.46 -8.49
CA GLU A 125 -1.66 14.45 -9.33
C GLU A 125 -0.24 14.85 -9.69
N VAL A 126 0.71 13.97 -9.42
CA VAL A 126 2.15 14.20 -9.58
C VAL A 126 2.80 13.09 -10.40
N ILE A 127 3.87 13.43 -11.09
CA ILE A 127 4.76 12.48 -11.75
C ILE A 127 5.88 12.14 -10.76
N CYS A 128 6.01 10.87 -10.43
CA CYS A 128 7.06 10.37 -9.55
C CYS A 128 8.20 9.72 -10.33
N GLU A 129 9.38 9.77 -9.71
CA GLU A 129 10.56 9.03 -10.16
C GLU A 129 11.09 8.16 -9.02
N ASP A 130 11.67 7.01 -9.37
CA ASP A 130 12.47 6.24 -8.43
C ASP A 130 13.79 6.97 -8.19
N THR A 131 14.12 7.15 -6.91
CA THR A 131 15.37 7.76 -6.44
C THR A 131 16.59 6.83 -6.57
N GLY A 132 16.41 5.60 -7.05
CA GLY A 132 17.44 4.55 -7.11
C GLY A 132 17.66 3.84 -5.78
N ARG A 133 16.82 4.14 -4.77
CA ARG A 133 16.83 3.52 -3.44
C ARG A 133 15.51 2.81 -3.12
N GLY A 134 14.68 2.56 -4.13
CA GLY A 134 13.35 1.98 -3.96
C GLY A 134 12.33 2.96 -3.34
N CYS A 135 12.60 4.27 -3.42
CA CYS A 135 11.72 5.32 -2.92
C CYS A 135 11.25 6.21 -4.08
N LEU A 136 9.97 6.57 -4.08
CA LEU A 136 9.36 7.43 -5.09
C LEU A 136 9.34 8.89 -4.62
N SER A 137 9.74 9.82 -5.50
CA SER A 137 9.69 11.26 -5.21
C SER A 137 8.97 12.01 -6.33
N PRO A 138 7.98 12.87 -6.02
CA PRO A 138 7.35 13.77 -6.99
C PRO A 138 8.34 14.75 -7.61
N LYS A 139 8.23 15.00 -8.92
CA LYS A 139 9.04 15.99 -9.65
C LYS A 139 8.25 17.04 -10.40
N ALA A 140 7.00 16.73 -10.73
CA ALA A 140 6.13 17.65 -11.47
C ALA A 140 4.66 17.35 -11.17
N VAL A 141 3.80 18.35 -11.37
CA VAL A 141 2.35 18.15 -11.45
C VAL A 141 2.03 17.45 -12.78
N ALA A 142 1.17 16.43 -12.75
CA ALA A 142 0.72 15.78 -13.96
C ALA A 142 -0.24 16.72 -14.72
N PRO A 143 -0.13 16.85 -16.06
CA PRO A 143 -1.09 17.63 -16.82
C PRO A 143 -2.50 17.05 -16.64
N ALA A 144 -3.50 17.93 -16.57
CA ALA A 144 -4.90 17.51 -16.52
C ALA A 144 -5.18 16.54 -17.67
N SER A 145 -5.73 15.37 -17.35
CA SER A 145 -6.15 14.44 -18.39
C SER A 145 -7.29 15.11 -19.15
N SER A 146 -7.04 15.52 -20.41
CA SER A 146 -8.07 16.08 -21.27
C SER A 146 -9.21 15.08 -21.35
N ASN A 147 -10.38 15.42 -20.80
CA ASN A 147 -11.62 14.74 -21.15
C ASN A 147 -11.78 14.93 -22.65
N SER A 148 -11.61 13.86 -23.43
CA SER A 148 -12.06 13.84 -24.82
C SER A 148 -13.58 13.94 -24.78
N GLU A 149 -14.10 15.16 -24.89
CA GLU A 149 -15.50 15.40 -25.25
C GLU A 149 -15.75 14.68 -26.57
N GLN A 150 -16.49 13.57 -26.49
CA GLN A 150 -17.24 13.07 -27.62
C GLN A 150 -18.26 14.14 -27.98
N VAL A 151 -17.87 15.06 -28.87
CA VAL A 151 -18.82 15.83 -29.66
C VAL A 151 -19.48 14.83 -30.60
N SER A 152 -20.55 14.20 -30.13
CA SER A 152 -21.48 13.45 -30.97
C SER A 152 -22.05 14.41 -32.01
N GLY A 153 -21.67 14.18 -33.27
CA GLY A 153 -22.10 14.95 -34.41
C GLY A 153 -23.62 15.00 -34.50
N GLY A 154 -24.16 16.22 -34.61
CA GLY A 154 -25.49 16.45 -35.14
C GLY A 154 -25.46 16.20 -36.65
N ASN A 155 -26.20 15.20 -37.10
CA ASN A 155 -26.66 15.06 -38.48
C ASN A 155 -28.10 14.54 -38.42
N GLY A 156 -29.03 15.32 -38.96
CA GLY A 156 -30.46 14.98 -39.06
C GLY A 156 -31.34 16.20 -38.98
#